data_AF-A0A161J6F1-F1
#
_entry.id   AF-A0A161J6F1-F1
#
_cell.length_a   1.000
_cell.length_b   1.000
_cell.length_c   1.000
_cell.angle_alpha   90.00
_cell.angle_beta   90.00
_cell.angle_gamma   90.00
#
_symmetry.space_group_name_H-M   'P 1'
#
loop_
_entity.id
_entity.type
_entity.pdbx_description
1 polymer ?
#
loop_
_entity_poly.entity_id
_entity_poly.type
_entity_poly.pdbx_seq_one_letter_code
_entity_poly.pdbx_strand_id
1 'polypeptide(L)'
;MKIRQDAWTDENDLLLAETVLRHVREGSTQLNAFEEVGDKLNRTSAACGFRWNAVVRHQYEKALQLAKKQRKQRQRMLGKDQGGKKKLLYSPPVPTMQEVEAAPIKTNAVLPPSPADFYEERTEDESHIQTETVSSFTYSEPVYTAPAQLDMDTVITYLQTLNHSGIQLDILKSENERLKRENADLRSRNEELEGKIGELEQNTVTIQEDYETLMKIMNRARNFVLFDEEERPASKFKMDRNGNLERVAE
;
A
#
# COMPACT_ATOMS: atom_id res chain seq x y z
N MET A 1 6.59 -23.72 -40.74
CA MET A 1 7.91 -23.86 -40.07
C MET A 1 7.91 -22.94 -38.86
N LYS A 2 8.04 -23.44 -37.62
CA LYS A 2 8.10 -22.57 -36.43
C LYS A 2 9.49 -21.92 -36.38
N ILE A 3 9.55 -20.60 -36.50
CA ILE A 3 10.79 -19.81 -36.38
C ILE A 3 11.31 -19.97 -34.95
N ARG A 4 12.60 -20.31 -34.79
CA ARG A 4 13.23 -20.43 -33.47
C ARG A 4 13.48 -19.05 -32.89
N GLN A 5 13.01 -18.83 -31.67
CA GLN A 5 13.24 -17.63 -30.89
C GLN A 5 14.38 -17.92 -29.91
N ASP A 6 15.63 -17.83 -30.37
CA ASP A 6 16.79 -18.31 -29.60
C ASP A 6 17.26 -17.31 -28.52
N ALA A 7 16.98 -16.01 -28.67
CA ALA A 7 17.40 -14.99 -27.71
C ALA A 7 16.26 -14.56 -26.78
N TRP A 8 16.55 -14.36 -25.49
CA TRP A 8 15.66 -13.67 -24.56
C TRP A 8 15.96 -12.16 -24.62
N THR A 9 14.91 -11.33 -24.63
CA THR A 9 15.03 -9.87 -24.57
C THR A 9 14.63 -9.38 -23.19
N ASP A 10 15.01 -8.15 -22.86
CA ASP A 10 14.64 -7.56 -21.57
C ASP A 10 13.12 -7.35 -21.46
N GLU A 11 12.39 -7.12 -22.56
CA GLU A 11 10.92 -7.06 -22.50
C GLU A 11 10.30 -8.42 -22.15
N ASN A 12 10.88 -9.52 -22.66
CA ASN A 12 10.42 -10.86 -22.33
C ASN A 12 10.64 -11.17 -20.84
N ASP A 13 11.77 -10.74 -20.28
CA ASP A 13 12.08 -10.89 -18.86
C ASP A 13 11.19 -10.01 -17.97
N LEU A 14 10.89 -8.78 -18.41
CA LEU A 14 9.97 -7.88 -17.72
C LEU A 14 8.55 -8.48 -17.66
N LEU A 15 8.04 -8.99 -18.79
CA LEU A 15 6.72 -9.64 -18.85
C LEU A 15 6.66 -10.89 -17.96
N LEU A 16 7.75 -11.68 -17.95
CA LEU A 16 7.88 -12.85 -17.08
C LEU A 16 7.86 -12.43 -15.60
N ALA A 17 8.62 -11.40 -15.23
CA ALA A 17 8.68 -10.91 -13.86
C ALA A 17 7.34 -10.35 -13.37
N GLU A 18 6.70 -9.50 -14.16
CA GLU A 18 5.41 -8.91 -13.82
C GLU A 18 4.34 -10.00 -13.56
N THR A 19 4.24 -10.96 -14.48
CA THR A 19 3.23 -12.03 -14.40
C THR A 19 3.47 -12.94 -13.20
N VAL A 20 4.73 -13.32 -12.93
CA VAL A 20 5.10 -14.14 -11.77
C VAL A 20 4.82 -13.40 -10.47
N LEU A 21 5.20 -12.12 -10.36
CA LEU A 21 4.95 -11.33 -9.16
C LEU A 21 3.44 -11.09 -8.92
N ARG A 22 2.65 -10.91 -9.99
CA ARG A 22 1.19 -10.86 -9.91
C ARG A 22 0.61 -12.15 -9.32
N HIS A 23 0.97 -13.30 -9.88
CA HIS A 23 0.52 -14.61 -9.37
C HIS A 23 0.91 -14.86 -7.91
N VAL A 24 2.12 -14.44 -7.51
CA VAL A 24 2.58 -14.55 -6.12
C VAL A 24 1.73 -13.69 -5.19
N ARG A 25 1.38 -12.46 -5.57
CA ARG A 25 0.52 -11.55 -4.77
C ARG A 25 -0.91 -12.08 -4.65
N GLU A 26 -1.46 -12.58 -5.74
CA GLU A 26 -2.83 -13.11 -5.83
C GLU A 26 -2.98 -14.46 -5.12
N GLY A 27 -1.87 -15.15 -4.86
CA GLY A 27 -1.87 -16.45 -4.17
C GLY A 27 -1.92 -17.65 -5.11
N SER A 28 -1.84 -17.42 -6.41
CA SER A 28 -1.67 -18.44 -7.45
C SER A 28 -0.27 -19.08 -7.39
N THR A 29 -0.02 -20.06 -8.25
CA THR A 29 1.27 -20.78 -8.34
C THR A 29 2.17 -20.17 -9.40
N GLN A 30 3.49 -20.36 -9.26
CA GLN A 30 4.43 -19.93 -10.31
C GLN A 30 4.28 -20.74 -11.60
N LEU A 31 3.82 -21.99 -11.52
CA LEU A 31 3.58 -22.83 -12.69
C LEU A 31 2.49 -22.24 -13.60
N ASN A 32 1.38 -21.78 -13.01
CA ASN A 32 0.32 -21.09 -13.76
C ASN A 32 0.84 -19.80 -14.41
N ALA A 33 1.73 -19.07 -13.71
CA ALA A 33 2.35 -17.88 -14.29
C ALA A 33 3.26 -18.22 -15.48
N PHE A 34 4.02 -19.32 -15.40
CA PHE A 34 4.90 -19.74 -16.50
C PHE A 34 4.13 -20.25 -17.71
N GLU A 35 2.97 -20.87 -17.51
CA GLU A 35 2.06 -21.26 -18.59
C GLU A 35 1.50 -20.03 -19.29
N GLU A 36 0.98 -19.06 -18.53
CA GLU A 36 0.43 -17.82 -19.09
C GLU A 36 1.48 -17.02 -19.89
N VAL A 37 2.71 -16.93 -19.40
CA VAL A 37 3.80 -16.23 -20.10
C VAL A 37 4.29 -17.04 -21.30
N GLY A 38 4.32 -18.37 -21.18
CA GLY A 38 4.69 -19.27 -22.27
C GLY A 38 3.79 -19.08 -23.48
N ASP A 39 2.48 -19.03 -23.26
CA ASP A 39 1.49 -18.80 -24.32
C ASP A 39 1.67 -17.44 -24.99
N LYS A 40 1.92 -16.38 -24.20
CA LYS A 40 2.14 -15.02 -24.73
C LYS A 40 3.42 -14.91 -25.56
N LEU A 41 4.51 -15.53 -25.09
CA LEU A 41 5.82 -15.46 -25.75
C LEU A 41 6.02 -16.57 -26.80
N ASN A 42 5.01 -17.41 -27.04
CA ASN A 42 5.10 -18.61 -27.88
C ASN A 42 6.28 -19.53 -27.49
N ARG A 43 6.53 -19.67 -26.18
CA ARG A 43 7.57 -20.52 -25.59
C ARG A 43 6.97 -21.56 -24.65
N THR A 44 7.69 -22.64 -24.37
CA THR A 44 7.25 -23.64 -23.39
C THR A 44 7.32 -23.08 -21.97
N SER A 45 6.37 -23.42 -21.10
CA SER A 45 6.36 -23.02 -19.69
C SER A 45 7.64 -23.44 -18.94
N ALA A 46 8.23 -24.57 -19.33
CA ALA A 46 9.53 -25.01 -18.81
C ALA A 46 10.67 -24.02 -19.12
N ALA A 47 10.74 -23.51 -20.36
CA ALA A 47 11.73 -22.51 -20.76
C ALA A 47 11.59 -21.20 -19.96
N CYS A 48 10.35 -20.75 -19.71
CA CYS A 48 10.06 -19.61 -18.84
C CYS A 48 10.54 -19.86 -17.41
N GLY A 49 10.32 -21.07 -16.88
CA GLY A 49 10.82 -21.47 -15.56
C GLY A 49 12.36 -21.48 -15.46
N PHE A 50 13.06 -21.97 -16.50
CA PHE A 50 14.53 -21.93 -16.53
C PHE A 50 15.06 -20.49 -16.59
N ARG A 51 14.49 -19.63 -17.44
CA ARG A 51 14.89 -18.21 -17.52
C ARG A 51 14.65 -17.48 -16.20
N TRP A 52 13.50 -17.73 -15.57
CA TRP A 52 13.18 -17.19 -14.26
C TRP A 52 14.22 -17.57 -13.21
N ASN A 53 14.54 -18.86 -13.08
CA ASN A 53 15.46 -19.33 -12.06
C ASN A 53 16.92 -18.93 -12.31
N ALA A 54 17.34 -18.80 -13.57
CA ALA A 54 18.73 -18.53 -13.91
C ALA A 54 19.10 -17.03 -13.83
N VAL A 55 18.19 -16.13 -14.20
CA VAL A 55 18.53 -14.70 -14.38
C VAL A 55 17.52 -13.79 -13.68
N VAL A 56 16.24 -13.89 -14.07
CA VAL A 56 15.23 -12.89 -13.70
C VAL A 56 14.96 -12.89 -12.19
N ARG A 57 14.93 -14.05 -11.53
CA ARG A 57 14.68 -14.13 -10.09
C ARG A 57 15.67 -13.31 -9.27
N HIS A 58 16.95 -13.32 -9.64
CA HIS A 58 17.98 -12.60 -8.91
C HIS A 58 17.79 -11.08 -8.99
N GLN A 59 17.37 -10.57 -10.15
CA GLN A 59 17.10 -9.15 -10.36
C GLN A 59 15.86 -8.68 -9.57
N TYR A 60 14.85 -9.55 -9.42
CA TYR A 60 13.57 -9.20 -8.78
C TYR A 60 13.38 -9.79 -7.37
N GLU A 61 14.45 -10.22 -6.68
CA GLU A 61 14.35 -10.87 -5.36
C GLU A 61 13.66 -9.97 -4.31
N LYS A 62 13.99 -8.67 -4.29
CA LYS A 62 13.35 -7.70 -3.38
C LYS A 62 11.84 -7.58 -3.65
N ALA A 63 11.46 -7.51 -4.93
CA ALA A 63 10.06 -7.44 -5.35
C ALA A 63 9.31 -8.75 -5.01
N LEU A 64 9.98 -9.89 -5.13
CA LEU A 64 9.42 -11.20 -4.76
C LEU A 64 9.15 -11.31 -3.26
N GLN A 65 10.04 -10.78 -2.42
CA GLN A 65 9.82 -10.72 -0.97
C GLN A 65 8.63 -9.83 -0.62
N LEU A 66 8.51 -8.66 -1.25
CA LEU A 66 7.37 -7.77 -1.05
C LEU A 66 6.06 -8.43 -1.49
N ALA A 67 6.05 -9.08 -2.65
CA ALA A 67 4.90 -9.82 -3.16
C ALA A 67 4.45 -10.95 -2.20
N LYS A 68 5.39 -11.70 -1.62
CA LYS A 68 5.10 -12.72 -0.60
C LYS A 68 4.52 -12.12 0.68
N LYS A 69 5.05 -10.98 1.15
CA LYS A 69 4.51 -10.25 2.30
C LYS A 69 3.07 -9.80 2.04
N GLN A 70 2.80 -9.26 0.85
CA GLN A 70 1.46 -8.85 0.42
C GLN A 70 0.49 -10.04 0.37
N ARG A 71 0.89 -11.19 -0.20
CA ARG A 71 0.07 -12.41 -0.18
C ARG A 71 -0.30 -12.82 1.24
N LYS A 72 0.67 -12.83 2.16
CA LYS A 72 0.44 -13.20 3.57
C LYS A 72 -0.51 -12.22 4.26
N GLN A 73 -0.37 -10.92 4.01
CA GLN A 73 -1.26 -9.89 4.55
C GLN A 73 -2.67 -10.01 3.96
N ARG A 74 -2.79 -10.18 2.63
CA ARG A 74 -4.06 -10.43 1.94
C ARG A 74 -4.75 -11.68 2.48
N GLN A 75 -4.01 -12.77 2.68
CA GLN A 75 -4.56 -14.02 3.24
C GLN A 75 -5.03 -13.85 4.69
N ARG A 76 -4.40 -12.97 5.48
CA ARG A 76 -4.87 -12.62 6.84
C ARG A 76 -6.15 -11.78 6.82
N MET A 77 -6.25 -10.81 5.90
CA MET A 77 -7.47 -10.00 5.76
C MET A 77 -8.64 -10.79 5.17
N LEU A 78 -8.38 -11.63 4.16
CA LEU A 78 -9.39 -12.45 3.49
C LEU A 78 -9.73 -13.73 4.28
N GLY A 79 -8.88 -14.11 5.24
CA GLY A 79 -8.99 -15.33 6.05
C GLY A 79 -10.02 -15.29 7.18
N LYS A 80 -10.93 -14.30 7.21
CA LYS A 80 -12.07 -14.33 8.15
C LYS A 80 -13.21 -15.26 7.69
N ASP A 81 -13.21 -15.68 6.42
CA ASP A 81 -14.35 -16.42 5.86
C ASP A 81 -14.02 -17.77 5.16
N GLN A 82 -12.74 -18.05 4.83
CA GLN A 82 -12.40 -19.27 4.07
C GLN A 82 -11.05 -19.93 4.46
N GLY A 83 -10.80 -20.12 5.76
CA GLY A 83 -9.66 -20.88 6.28
C GLY A 83 -10.03 -22.32 6.63
N GLY A 84 -10.03 -23.20 5.63
CA GLY A 84 -10.36 -24.63 5.76
C GLY A 84 -9.72 -25.34 6.95
N LYS A 85 -10.59 -25.94 7.78
CA LYS A 85 -10.45 -27.16 8.59
C LYS A 85 -9.07 -27.83 8.55
N LYS A 86 -8.10 -27.27 9.29
CA LYS A 86 -7.09 -28.11 9.95
C LYS A 86 -7.66 -28.38 11.33
N LYS A 87 -8.44 -29.46 11.49
CA LYS A 87 -8.74 -29.96 12.83
C LYS A 87 -7.40 -30.19 13.51
N LEU A 88 -7.09 -29.44 14.57
CA LEU A 88 -6.05 -29.86 15.49
C LEU A 88 -6.49 -31.25 16.00
N LEU A 89 -5.74 -32.30 15.64
CA LEU A 89 -6.02 -33.68 16.02
C LEU A 89 -5.87 -33.91 17.54
N TYR A 90 -5.25 -32.96 18.22
CA TYR A 90 -5.04 -33.00 19.65
C TYR A 90 -5.21 -31.60 20.22
N SER A 91 -6.31 -31.41 20.94
CA SER A 91 -6.43 -30.37 21.95
C SER A 91 -6.20 -31.09 23.27
N PRO A 92 -5.14 -30.78 24.05
CA PRO A 92 -5.07 -31.27 25.41
C PRO A 92 -6.34 -30.83 26.15
N PRO A 93 -6.92 -31.69 27.01
CA PRO A 93 -8.07 -31.32 27.81
C PRO A 93 -7.63 -30.21 28.78
N VAL A 94 -7.95 -28.97 28.40
CA VAL A 94 -7.98 -27.87 29.33
C VAL A 94 -9.10 -28.16 30.33
N PRO A 95 -8.85 -28.01 31.63
CA PRO A 95 -9.86 -28.23 32.65
C PRO A 95 -11.10 -27.40 32.34
N THR A 96 -12.21 -28.09 32.15
CA THR A 96 -13.52 -27.52 31.83
C THR A 96 -13.93 -26.57 32.94
N MET A 97 -14.03 -25.26 32.63
CA MET A 97 -14.59 -24.25 33.53
C MET A 97 -16.13 -24.31 33.56
N GLN A 98 -16.69 -25.47 33.88
CA GLN A 98 -18.12 -25.66 34.16
C GLN A 98 -18.25 -26.47 35.44
N GLU A 99 -17.87 -25.88 36.56
CA GLU A 99 -18.29 -26.32 37.89
C GLU A 99 -18.16 -25.19 38.94
N VAL A 100 -18.44 -23.95 38.53
CA VAL A 100 -18.71 -22.84 39.46
C VAL A 100 -19.92 -22.05 39.00
N GLU A 101 -21.09 -22.70 39.11
CA GLU A 101 -22.36 -22.00 39.21
C GLU A 101 -22.46 -21.39 40.61
N ALA A 102 -22.36 -20.05 40.70
CA ALA A 102 -23.18 -19.17 41.55
C ALA A 102 -22.49 -17.82 41.82
N ALA A 103 -22.65 -16.85 40.91
CA ALA A 103 -22.81 -15.42 41.25
C ALA A 103 -23.08 -14.58 39.99
N PRO A 104 -24.10 -13.70 39.95
CA PRO A 104 -24.38 -12.86 38.80
C PRO A 104 -23.52 -11.59 38.82
N ILE A 105 -22.52 -11.48 37.94
CA ILE A 105 -21.86 -10.20 37.67
C ILE A 105 -22.39 -9.67 36.34
N LYS A 106 -23.20 -8.61 36.42
CA LYS A 106 -23.64 -7.81 35.28
C LYS A 106 -22.44 -7.01 34.78
N THR A 107 -21.90 -7.35 33.61
CA THR A 107 -20.98 -6.46 32.88
C THR A 107 -21.66 -5.99 31.60
N ASN A 108 -21.91 -4.68 31.54
CA ASN A 108 -22.42 -3.98 30.38
C ASN A 108 -21.47 -4.18 29.18
N ALA A 109 -21.94 -4.87 28.14
CA ALA A 109 -21.28 -4.94 26.85
C ALA A 109 -21.50 -3.63 26.09
N VAL A 110 -20.43 -2.86 25.87
CA VAL A 110 -20.40 -1.81 24.85
C VAL A 110 -20.05 -2.48 23.53
N LEU A 111 -21.02 -2.55 22.62
CA LEU A 111 -20.79 -2.86 21.20
C LEU A 111 -19.94 -1.75 20.56
N PRO A 112 -18.97 -2.06 19.69
CA PRO A 112 -18.40 -1.06 18.79
C PRO A 112 -19.42 -0.73 17.68
N PRO A 113 -19.70 0.55 17.39
CA PRO A 113 -20.58 0.91 16.28
C PRO A 113 -19.92 0.67 14.92
N SER A 114 -20.75 0.18 13.99
CA SER A 114 -20.47 0.00 12.57
C SER A 114 -20.16 1.34 11.87
N PRO A 115 -19.21 1.40 10.92
CA PRO A 115 -18.94 2.60 10.14
C PRO A 115 -19.83 2.60 8.91
N ALA A 116 -21.05 3.11 9.06
CA ALA A 116 -21.86 3.57 7.94
C ALA A 116 -22.55 4.86 8.38
N ASP A 117 -22.48 5.87 7.52
CA ASP A 117 -23.10 7.18 7.62
C ASP A 117 -22.40 8.19 8.56
N PHE A 118 -21.48 8.99 8.00
CA PHE A 118 -21.65 10.45 7.92
C PHE A 118 -20.46 11.09 7.19
N TYR A 119 -20.71 11.51 5.95
CA TYR A 119 -20.07 12.67 5.33
C TYR A 119 -20.74 13.95 5.87
N GLU A 120 -20.11 15.09 5.59
CA GLU A 120 -20.55 16.48 5.80
C GLU A 120 -20.18 17.07 7.18
N GLU A 121 -19.25 18.02 7.26
CA GLU A 121 -19.14 19.37 6.67
C GLU A 121 -19.38 20.36 7.80
N ARG A 122 -18.33 21.14 8.07
CA ARG A 122 -18.17 21.99 9.23
C ARG A 122 -18.58 23.40 8.84
N THR A 123 -19.68 23.89 9.39
CA THR A 123 -20.01 25.31 9.40
C THR A 123 -20.47 25.76 10.79
N GLU A 124 -19.68 26.70 11.31
CA GLU A 124 -20.02 27.90 12.09
C GLU A 124 -20.91 27.84 13.34
N ASP A 125 -20.40 28.60 14.32
CA ASP A 125 -20.66 28.64 15.74
C ASP A 125 -21.61 29.80 16.03
N GLU A 126 -22.80 29.54 16.56
CA GLU A 126 -23.57 30.52 17.34
C GLU A 126 -24.28 29.87 18.52
N SER A 127 -24.25 30.63 19.61
CA SER A 127 -24.73 30.41 20.96
C SER A 127 -26.14 29.87 21.13
N HIS A 128 -26.33 28.94 22.08
CA HIS A 128 -27.37 29.10 23.13
C HIS A 128 -27.23 28.08 24.27
N ILE A 129 -27.08 28.59 25.49
CA ILE A 129 -27.29 27.87 26.76
C ILE A 129 -28.75 28.04 27.18
N GLN A 130 -29.44 26.94 27.50
CA GLN A 130 -30.66 26.83 28.34
C GLN A 130 -30.90 25.32 28.62
N THR A 131 -30.57 24.82 29.82
CA THR A 131 -31.40 24.61 31.03
C THR A 131 -32.44 23.48 30.97
N GLU A 132 -32.24 22.55 31.92
CA GLU A 132 -33.20 21.70 32.65
C GLU A 132 -33.89 20.51 31.95
N THR A 133 -33.62 19.30 32.44
CA THR A 133 -34.62 18.43 33.07
C THR A 133 -33.92 17.38 33.95
N VAL A 134 -34.12 17.47 35.26
CA VAL A 134 -33.62 16.50 36.25
C VAL A 134 -34.66 15.39 36.35
N SER A 135 -34.39 14.23 35.74
CA SER A 135 -35.22 13.04 35.92
C SER A 135 -34.65 12.16 37.04
N SER A 136 -35.51 11.90 38.02
CA SER A 136 -35.29 11.16 39.26
C SER A 136 -34.71 9.76 39.04
N PHE A 137 -33.52 9.51 39.58
CA PHE A 137 -33.02 8.15 39.81
C PHE A 137 -33.54 7.63 41.15
N THR A 138 -34.38 6.61 41.08
CA THR A 138 -34.80 5.80 42.23
C THR A 138 -33.60 4.97 42.69
N TYR A 139 -33.05 5.29 43.87
CA TYR A 139 -32.01 4.47 44.48
C TYR A 139 -32.64 3.20 45.07
N SER A 140 -32.44 2.06 44.42
CA SER A 140 -32.57 0.76 45.08
C SER A 140 -31.35 0.56 45.97
N GLU A 141 -31.56 0.40 47.28
CA GLU A 141 -30.51 0.12 48.25
C GLU A 141 -29.68 -1.13 47.85
N PRO A 142 -28.34 -1.08 47.93
CA PRO A 142 -27.54 -2.27 47.81
C PRO A 142 -27.75 -3.12 49.06
N VAL A 143 -28.27 -4.34 48.86
CA VAL A 143 -28.30 -5.39 49.88
C VAL A 143 -26.85 -5.70 50.26
N TYR A 144 -26.40 -5.19 51.40
CA TYR A 144 -25.12 -5.57 52.00
C TYR A 144 -25.21 -7.02 52.47
N THR A 145 -24.64 -7.92 51.66
CA THR A 145 -24.28 -9.26 52.15
C THR A 145 -23.03 -9.13 53.02
N ALA A 146 -23.03 -9.89 54.13
CA ALA A 146 -22.05 -9.85 55.21
C ALA A 146 -20.57 -9.89 54.73
N PRO A 147 -19.61 -9.35 55.50
CA PRO A 147 -18.21 -9.32 55.10
C PRO A 147 -17.71 -10.75 54.93
N ALA A 148 -17.39 -11.13 53.70
CA ALA A 148 -16.65 -12.35 53.44
C ALA A 148 -15.39 -12.30 54.32
N GLN A 149 -15.31 -13.20 55.30
CA GLN A 149 -14.13 -13.33 56.13
C GLN A 149 -12.97 -13.60 55.17
N LEU A 150 -11.99 -12.71 55.21
CA LEU A 150 -10.86 -12.65 54.31
C LEU A 150 -10.05 -13.94 54.48
N ASP A 151 -10.29 -14.90 53.59
CA ASP A 151 -9.64 -16.20 53.66
C ASP A 151 -8.20 -16.11 53.16
N MET A 152 -7.32 -16.87 53.79
CA MET A 152 -5.88 -16.84 53.54
C MET A 152 -5.56 -17.22 52.09
N ASP A 153 -6.32 -18.15 51.52
CA ASP A 153 -6.22 -18.52 50.11
C ASP A 153 -6.67 -17.39 49.16
N THR A 154 -7.63 -16.55 49.59
CA THR A 154 -8.05 -15.35 48.83
C THR A 154 -6.95 -14.29 48.82
N VAL A 155 -6.25 -14.12 49.95
CA VAL A 155 -5.07 -13.23 50.05
C VAL A 155 -3.93 -13.74 49.19
N ILE A 156 -3.64 -15.05 49.21
CA ILE A 156 -2.60 -15.65 48.38
C ILE A 156 -2.92 -15.43 46.90
N THR A 157 -4.15 -15.70 46.48
CA THR A 157 -4.59 -15.54 45.09
C THR A 157 -4.49 -14.07 44.65
N TYR A 158 -4.87 -13.13 45.51
CA TYR A 158 -4.75 -11.69 45.27
C TYR A 158 -3.29 -11.24 45.17
N LEU A 159 -2.41 -11.67 46.08
CA LEU A 159 -0.99 -11.32 46.04
C LEU A 159 -0.28 -11.95 44.82
N GLN A 160 -0.64 -13.18 44.45
CA GLN A 160 -0.15 -13.82 43.25
C GLN A 160 -0.59 -13.06 41.99
N THR A 161 -1.86 -12.70 41.86
CA THR A 161 -2.35 -11.89 40.73
C THR A 161 -1.75 -10.50 40.71
N LEU A 162 -1.54 -9.87 41.86
CA LEU A 162 -0.88 -8.57 41.96
C LEU A 162 0.58 -8.64 41.48
N ASN A 163 1.33 -9.70 41.85
CA ASN A 163 2.68 -9.93 41.36
C ASN A 163 2.72 -10.15 39.83
N HIS A 164 1.81 -10.97 39.29
CA HIS A 164 1.70 -11.17 37.84
C HIS A 164 1.28 -9.90 37.11
N SER A 165 0.40 -9.07 37.70
CA SER A 165 0.01 -7.78 37.13
C SER A 165 1.18 -6.78 37.10
N GLY A 166 2.09 -6.83 38.08
CA GLY A 166 3.30 -6.00 38.09
C GLY A 166 4.21 -6.35 36.91
N ILE A 167 4.48 -7.65 36.70
CA ILE A 167 5.25 -8.14 35.56
C ILE A 167 4.56 -7.79 34.22
N GLN A 168 3.23 -7.94 34.16
CA GLN A 168 2.46 -7.58 32.97
C GLN A 168 2.50 -6.08 32.68
N LEU A 169 2.46 -5.24 33.70
CA LEU A 169 2.56 -3.78 33.57
C LEU A 169 3.95 -3.39 33.04
N ASP A 170 5.01 -3.99 33.55
CA ASP A 170 6.38 -3.75 33.08
C ASP A 170 6.56 -4.17 31.61
N ILE A 171 6.01 -5.32 31.22
CA ILE A 171 5.99 -5.76 29.82
C ILE A 171 5.22 -4.76 28.95
N LEU A 172 4.02 -4.37 29.35
CA LEU A 172 3.20 -3.40 28.61
C LEU A 172 3.89 -2.04 28.51
N LYS A 173 4.58 -1.60 29.56
CA LYS A 173 5.33 -0.35 29.58
C LYS A 173 6.52 -0.41 28.61
N SER A 174 7.28 -1.51 28.61
CA SER A 174 8.39 -1.72 27.69
C SER A 174 7.93 -1.75 26.22
N GLU A 175 6.77 -2.39 25.97
CA GLU A 175 6.16 -2.44 24.64
C GLU A 175 5.64 -1.07 24.21
N ASN A 176 5.05 -0.30 25.13
CA ASN A 176 4.59 1.06 24.83
C ASN A 176 5.76 1.97 24.47
N GLU A 177 6.89 1.88 25.18
CA GLU A 177 8.11 2.60 24.81
C GLU A 177 8.65 2.17 23.44
N ARG A 178 8.67 0.87 23.16
CA ARG A 178 9.10 0.33 21.86
C ARG A 178 8.22 0.88 20.73
N LEU A 179 6.91 0.80 20.90
CA LEU A 179 5.92 1.30 19.94
C LEU A 179 6.03 2.82 19.75
N LYS A 180 6.35 3.58 20.80
CA LYS A 180 6.62 5.02 20.70
C LYS A 180 7.87 5.33 19.87
N ARG A 181 8.97 4.60 20.09
CA ARG A 181 10.19 4.74 19.27
C ARG A 181 9.92 4.39 17.81
N GLU A 182 9.25 3.27 17.56
CA GLU A 182 8.86 2.86 16.20
C GLU A 182 7.95 3.89 15.52
N ASN A 183 7.00 4.47 16.25
CA ASN A 183 6.18 5.57 15.73
C ASN A 183 7.00 6.81 15.39
N ALA A 184 7.97 7.18 16.23
CA ALA A 184 8.85 8.31 15.97
C ALA A 184 9.70 8.08 14.71
N ASP A 185 10.28 6.89 14.57
CA ASP A 185 11.08 6.52 13.39
C ASP A 185 10.23 6.52 12.11
N LEU A 186 9.02 5.97 12.17
CA LEU A 186 8.09 5.97 11.04
C LEU A 186 7.65 7.39 10.66
N ARG A 187 7.41 8.26 11.64
CA ARG A 187 7.06 9.67 11.39
C ARG A 187 8.21 10.43 10.73
N SER A 188 9.44 10.27 11.24
CA SER A 188 10.63 10.89 10.64
C SER A 188 10.86 10.41 9.21
N ARG A 189 10.62 9.12 8.93
CA ARG A 189 10.77 8.57 7.59
C ARG A 189 9.67 9.04 6.64
N ASN A 190 8.45 9.24 7.12
CA ASN A 190 7.39 9.87 6.34
C ASN A 190 7.75 11.30 5.97
N GLU A 191 8.23 12.09 6.93
CA GLU A 191 8.67 13.47 6.70
C GLU A 191 9.82 13.52 5.67
N GLU A 192 10.81 12.63 5.77
CA GLU A 192 11.90 12.53 4.79
C GLU A 192 11.38 12.18 3.38
N LEU A 193 10.43 11.25 3.28
CA LEU A 193 9.85 10.84 2.01
C LEU A 193 8.98 11.95 1.40
N GLU A 194 8.18 12.64 2.21
CA GLU A 194 7.41 13.81 1.79
C GLU A 194 8.32 14.92 1.27
N GLY A 195 9.46 15.17 1.93
CA GLY A 195 10.48 16.10 1.46
C GLY A 195 11.06 15.72 0.09
N LYS A 196 11.40 14.44 -0.11
CA LYS A 196 11.90 13.94 -1.41
C LYS A 196 10.86 14.02 -2.52
N ILE A 197 9.59 13.79 -2.19
CA ILE A 197 8.49 13.97 -3.14
C ILE A 197 8.43 15.43 -3.57
N GLY A 198 8.45 16.37 -2.63
CA GLY A 198 8.46 17.80 -2.94
C GLY A 198 9.66 18.25 -3.78
N GLU A 199 10.86 17.74 -3.49
CA GLU A 199 12.07 18.01 -4.29
C GLU A 199 11.94 17.50 -5.73
N LEU A 200 11.45 16.27 -5.90
CA LEU A 200 11.21 15.69 -7.22
C LEU A 200 10.13 16.46 -7.98
N GLU A 201 9.04 16.85 -7.32
CA GLU A 201 7.99 17.67 -7.91
C GLU A 201 8.55 19.01 -8.39
N GLN A 202 9.33 19.71 -7.55
CA GLN A 202 9.98 20.97 -7.95
C GLN A 202 10.90 20.78 -9.15
N ASN A 203 11.73 19.74 -9.15
CA ASN A 203 12.63 19.44 -10.27
C ASN A 203 11.84 19.16 -11.56
N THR A 204 10.73 18.42 -11.47
CA THR A 204 9.87 18.18 -12.64
C THR A 204 9.25 19.46 -13.18
N VAL A 205 8.85 20.41 -12.32
CA VAL A 205 8.35 21.73 -12.74
C VAL A 205 9.45 22.52 -13.45
N THR A 206 10.66 22.58 -12.89
CA THR A 206 11.80 23.26 -13.54
C THR A 206 12.11 22.67 -14.92
N ILE A 207 12.13 21.33 -15.03
CA ILE A 207 12.34 20.65 -16.31
C ILE A 207 11.21 20.97 -17.31
N GLN A 208 9.96 21.10 -16.85
CA GLN A 208 8.83 21.49 -17.70
C GLN A 208 8.97 22.93 -18.22
N GLU A 209 9.39 23.87 -17.38
CA GLU A 209 9.65 25.27 -17.75
C GLU A 209 10.79 25.38 -18.77
N ASP A 210 11.88 24.63 -18.55
CA ASP A 210 13.01 24.54 -19.47
C ASP A 210 12.59 23.92 -20.82
N TYR A 211 11.77 22.87 -20.78
CA TYR A 211 11.21 22.24 -21.98
C TYR A 211 10.32 23.21 -22.76
N GLU A 212 9.45 23.97 -22.09
CA GLU A 212 8.61 24.99 -22.72
C GLU A 212 9.48 26.09 -23.37
N THR A 213 10.52 26.53 -22.67
CA THR A 213 11.48 27.52 -23.17
C THR A 213 12.20 27.01 -24.41
N LEU A 214 12.69 25.77 -24.39
CA LEU A 214 13.33 25.12 -25.53
C LEU A 214 12.35 25.00 -26.72
N MET A 215 11.11 24.59 -26.46
CA MET A 215 10.06 24.50 -27.48
C MET A 215 9.75 25.87 -28.12
N LYS A 216 9.71 26.95 -27.32
CA LYS A 216 9.53 28.31 -27.82
C LYS A 216 10.69 28.74 -28.73
N ILE A 217 11.94 28.45 -28.34
CA ILE A 217 13.13 28.73 -29.16
C ILE A 217 13.10 27.90 -30.46
N MET A 218 12.80 26.62 -30.37
CA MET A 218 12.73 25.73 -31.53
C MET A 218 11.64 26.17 -32.52
N ASN A 219 10.46 26.54 -32.03
CA ASN A 219 9.38 27.04 -32.87
C ASN A 219 9.74 28.40 -33.49
N ARG A 220 10.42 29.28 -32.75
CA ARG A 220 10.93 30.55 -33.28
C ARG A 220 11.99 30.34 -34.37
N ALA A 221 12.92 29.41 -34.16
CA ALA A 221 13.95 29.06 -35.14
C ALA A 221 13.33 28.43 -36.39
N ARG A 222 12.33 27.54 -36.23
CA ARG A 222 11.58 26.96 -37.35
C ARG A 222 10.88 28.05 -38.17
N ASN A 223 10.22 29.00 -37.51
CA ASN A 223 9.60 30.13 -38.19
C ASN A 223 10.64 30.99 -38.92
N PHE A 224 11.78 31.29 -38.29
CA PHE A 224 12.84 32.08 -38.92
C PHE A 224 13.38 31.41 -40.21
N VAL A 225 13.58 30.09 -40.20
CA VAL A 225 14.00 29.34 -41.39
C VAL A 225 12.93 29.35 -42.48
N LEU A 226 11.66 29.17 -42.12
CA LEU A 226 10.54 29.22 -43.08
C LEU A 226 10.43 30.61 -43.74
N PHE A 227 10.60 31.69 -42.96
CA PHE A 227 10.56 33.05 -43.49
C PHE A 227 11.79 33.41 -44.34
N ASP A 228 12.99 32.89 -44.04
CA ASP A 228 14.20 33.10 -44.87
C ASP A 228 14.10 32.40 -46.25
N GLU A 229 13.28 31.35 -46.39
CA GLU A 229 12.96 30.72 -47.68
C GLU A 229 11.95 31.54 -48.52
N GLU A 230 11.00 32.25 -47.89
CA GLU A 230 10.05 33.13 -48.60
C GLU A 230 10.68 34.48 -49.02
N GLU A 231 11.63 35.00 -48.26
CA GLU A 231 12.25 36.31 -48.49
C GLU A 231 13.38 36.31 -49.52
N ARG A 232 13.83 35.13 -49.97
CA ARG A 232 14.69 35.02 -51.16
C ARG A 232 13.81 34.93 -52.39
N PRO A 233 13.53 36.04 -53.12
CA PRO A 233 12.87 35.90 -54.41
C PRO A 233 13.76 35.01 -55.27
N ALA A 234 13.24 33.85 -55.67
CA ALA A 234 13.93 32.95 -56.56
C ALA A 234 14.24 33.72 -57.86
N SER A 235 15.47 34.23 -57.98
CA SER A 235 15.88 35.05 -59.10
C SER A 235 15.70 34.22 -60.37
N LYS A 236 14.66 34.50 -61.14
CA LYS A 236 14.26 33.69 -62.28
C LYS A 236 15.17 34.06 -63.44
N PHE A 237 16.12 33.19 -63.76
CA PHE A 237 16.99 33.38 -64.92
C PHE A 237 16.27 32.84 -66.16
N LYS A 238 16.26 33.62 -67.24
CA LYS A 238 15.82 33.15 -68.56
C LYS A 238 17.03 33.10 -69.49
N MET A 239 17.07 32.07 -70.34
CA MET A 239 18.13 31.93 -71.34
C MET A 239 17.72 32.72 -72.58
N ASP A 240 18.57 33.66 -73.00
CA ASP A 240 18.38 34.38 -74.27
C ASP A 240 18.73 33.48 -75.46
N ARG A 241 18.30 33.84 -76.67
CA ARG A 241 18.53 33.11 -77.93
C ARG A 241 19.99 32.80 -78.24
N ASN A 242 20.91 33.55 -77.65
CA ASN A 242 22.35 33.36 -77.79
C ASN A 242 22.95 32.41 -76.73
N GLY A 243 22.12 31.78 -75.89
CA GLY A 243 22.56 30.81 -74.87
C GLY A 243 23.09 31.44 -73.58
N ASN A 244 23.01 32.76 -73.43
CA ASN A 244 23.43 33.46 -72.21
C ASN A 244 22.25 33.57 -71.22
N LEU A 245 22.50 33.34 -69.92
CA LEU A 245 21.49 33.41 -68.86
C LEU A 245 21.45 34.82 -68.27
N GLU A 246 20.34 35.54 -68.50
CA GLU A 246 20.11 36.84 -67.89
C GLU A 246 19.12 36.72 -66.72
N ARG A 247 19.37 37.48 -65.65
CA ARG A 247 18.51 37.54 -64.48
C ARG A 247 17.29 38.39 -64.84
N VAL A 248 16.09 37.80 -64.84
CA VAL A 248 14.87 38.57 -65.04
C VAL A 248 14.62 39.35 -63.74
N ALA A 249 14.82 40.66 -63.79
CA ALA A 249 14.27 41.54 -62.77
C ALA A 249 12.75 41.57 -62.97
N GLU A 250 12.01 41.33 -61.90
CA GLU A 250 10.58 41.65 -61.84
C GLU A 250 10.39 43.17 -61.87
#